data_AF-A0A432QPR8-F1
#
_entry.id   AF-A0A432QPR8-F1
#
_cell.length_a   1.000
_cell.length_b   1.000
_cell.length_c   1.000
_cell.angle_alpha   90.00
_cell.angle_beta   90.00
_cell.angle_gamma   90.00
#
_symmetry.space_group_name_H-M   'P 1'
#
loop_
_entity.id
_entity.type
_entity.pdbx_description
1 polymer ?
#
loop_
_entity_poly.entity_id
_entity_poly.type
_entity_poly.pdbx_seq_one_letter_code
_entity_poly.pdbx_strand_id
1 'polypeptide(L)' 'MTTYKIETRDLNFYYGKSQALFSVNTQIPTGEVTALIGPSGCGKS' A
#
# COMPACT_ATOMS: atom_id res chain seq x y z
N MET A 1 2.52 6.65 -21.66
CA MET A 1 2.69 7.02 -20.24
C MET A 1 1.71 6.18 -19.44
N THR A 2 2.15 5.50 -18.40
CA THR A 2 1.29 4.67 -17.55
C THR A 2 0.52 5.58 -16.58
N THR A 3 -0.80 5.44 -16.52
CA THR A 3 -1.65 6.20 -15.60
C THR A 3 -1.94 5.37 -14.37
N TYR A 4 -1.52 5.83 -13.19
CA TYR A 4 -1.82 5.17 -11.92
C TYR A 4 -3.15 5.68 -11.34
N LYS A 5 -4.02 4.76 -10.93
CA LYS A 5 -5.29 5.09 -10.27
C LYS A 5 -5.14 5.25 -8.77
N ILE A 6 -4.16 4.57 -8.17
CA ILE A 6 -3.77 4.71 -6.77
C ILE A 6 -2.24 4.81 -6.74
N GLU A 7 -1.72 5.76 -5.99
CA GLU A 7 -0.29 5.92 -5.73
C GLU A 7 -0.08 6.29 -4.26
N THR A 8 0.92 5.68 -3.63
CA THR A 8 1.42 6.08 -2.31
C THR A 8 2.91 6.39 -2.40
N ARG A 9 3.33 7.43 -1.69
CA ARG A 9 4.74 7.83 -1.56
C ARG A 9 5.09 7.94 -0.09
N ASP A 10 6.06 7.15 0.36
CA ASP A 10 6.55 7.08 1.74
C ASP A 10 5.42 6.97 2.78
N LEU A 11 4.42 6.12 2.50
CA LEU A 11 3.28 5.94 3.38
C LEU A 11 3.72 5.31 4.70
N ASN A 12 3.48 6.03 5.79
CA ASN A 12 3.64 5.55 7.14
C ASN A 12 2.28 5.54 7.83
N PHE A 13 1.92 4.43 8.47
CA PHE A 13 0.60 4.28 9.09
C PHE A 13 0.72 3.66 10.48
N TYR A 14 -0.09 4.17 11.41
CA TYR A 14 -0.02 3.84 12.83
C TYR A 14 -1.39 3.55 13.40
N TYR A 15 -1.49 2.47 14.19
CA TYR A 15 -2.59 2.25 15.12
C TYR A 15 -2.19 2.79 16.49
N GLY A 16 -2.59 4.02 16.78
CA GLY A 16 -2.18 4.72 18.01
C GLY A 16 -0.66 4.87 18.07
N LYS A 17 -0.01 4.23 19.04
CA LYS A 17 1.45 4.25 19.20
C LYS A 17 2.19 3.19 18.38
N SER A 18 1.48 2.22 17.82
CA SER A 18 2.09 1.12 17.07
C SER A 18 2.12 1.45 15.58
N GLN A 19 3.29 1.36 14.95
CA GLN A 19 3.41 1.53 13.51
C GLN A 19 3.11 0.22 12.79
N ALA A 20 2.20 0.27 11.82
CA ALA A 20 1.78 -0.87 11.02
C ALA A 20 2.36 -0.86 9.60
N LEU A 21 2.52 0.33 8.99
CA LEU A 21 3.16 0.48 7.67
C LEU A 21 4.38 1.41 7.78
N PHE A 22 5.46 1.01 7.13
CA PHE A 22 6.76 1.67 7.18
C PHE A 22 7.18 2.05 5.76
N SER A 23 7.14 3.35 5.45
CA SER A 23 7.52 3.94 4.16
C SER A 23 7.10 3.14 2.92
N VAL A 24 5.81 2.82 2.84
CA VAL A 24 5.25 2.01 1.75
C VAL A 24 5.05 2.86 0.49
N ASN A 25 5.70 2.44 -0.59
CA ASN A 25 5.62 3.05 -1.91
C ASN A 25 4.91 2.07 -2.86
N THR A 26 3.75 2.46 -3.40
CA THR A 26 2.92 1.59 -4.25
C THR A 26 2.33 2.39 -5.40
N GLN A 27 2.22 1.75 -6.56
CA GLN A 27 1.55 2.28 -7.74
C GLN A 27 0.61 1.21 -8.30
N ILE A 28 -0.67 1.54 -8.42
CA ILE A 28 -1.71 0.66 -8.96
C ILE A 28 -2.16 1.24 -10.30
N PRO A 29 -1.84 0.58 -11.43
CA PRO A 29 -2.22 1.04 -12.75
C PRO A 29 -3.73 1.12 -12.94
N THR A 30 -4.15 2.05 -13.79
CA THR A 30 -5.56 2.19 -14.18
C THR A 30 -5.98 1.03 -15.08
N GLY A 31 -7.08 0.36 -14.73
CA GLY A 31 -7.65 -0.73 -15.55
C GLY A 31 -7.03 -2.10 -15.30
N GLU A 32 -6.14 -2.22 -14.31
CA GLU A 32 -5.50 -3.48 -13.96
C GLU A 32 -5.99 -4.03 -12.62
N VAL A 33 -5.99 -5.36 -12.49
CA VAL A 33 -6.23 -6.05 -11.22
C VAL A 33 -4.90 -6.19 -10.50
N THR A 34 -4.79 -5.62 -9.31
CA THR A 34 -3.60 -5.72 -8.45
C THR A 34 -3.96 -6.46 -7.17
N ALA A 35 -3.19 -7.49 -6.81
CA ALA A 35 -3.37 -8.24 -5.57
C ALA A 35 -2.32 -7.85 -4.53
N LEU A 36 -2.76 -7.57 -3.30
CA LEU A 36 -1.88 -7.44 -2.14
C LEU A 36 -1.84 -8.78 -1.41
N ILE A 37 -0.68 -9.44 -1.38
CA ILE A 37 -0.51 -10.79 -0.82
C ILE A 37 0.53 -10.78 0.31
N GLY A 38 0.23 -11.51 1.38
CA GLY A 38 1.14 -11.68 2.52
C GLY A 38 0.45 -12.35 3.72
N PRO A 39 1.22 -12.79 4.73
CA PRO A 39 0.69 -13.45 5.93
C PRO A 39 -0.33 -12.61 6.72
N SER A 40 -1.06 -13.23 7.65
CA SER A 40 -1.95 -12.48 8.56
C SER A 40 -1.17 -11.42 9.34
N GLY A 41 -1.75 -10.23 9.49
CA GLY A 41 -1.13 -9.11 10.23
C GLY A 41 -0.09 -8.28 9.47
N CYS A 42 0.20 -8.56 8.20
CA CYS A 42 1.24 -7.83 7.45
C CYS A 42 0.81 -6.47 6.85
N GLY A 43 -0.35 -5.91 7.26
CA GLY A 43 -0.78 -4.57 6.82
C GLY A 43 -1.44 -4.48 5.44
N LYS A 44 -2.14 -5.54 4.99
CA LYS A 44 -2.93 -5.52 3.72
C LYS A 44 -4.27 -4.80 3.82
N SER A 45 -4.81 -4.68 5.04
CA SER A 45 -6.15 -4.18 5.36
C SER A 45 -6.10 -2.82 6.04
#